data_AF-A0A834AQ72-F1
#
_entry.id   AF-A0A834AQ72-F1
#
_cell.length_a   1.000
_cell.length_b   1.000
_cell.length_c   1.000
_cell.angle_alpha   90.00
_cell.angle_beta   90.00
_cell.angle_gamma   90.00
#
_symmetry.space_group_name_H-M   'P 1'
#
loop_
_entity.id
_entity.type
_entity.pdbx_description
1 polymer ?
#
loop_
_entity_poly.entity_id
_entity_poly.type
_entity_poly.pdbx_seq_one_letter_code
_entity_poly.pdbx_strand_id
1 'polypeptide(L)'
;MALRLLRVAPAWARGLAAGAQRWAGIHTGVPRPRRFGPLAFVLGDKTTKKLTDSSKVITVDGNICSGKSKVAKGIADKLGMRHFPEAGVHYVDSTTGDGRSLDMELSGNCSLEKFYDNPKSNDGNSYRLQSWLYANRLLQYADALEHLLSTGQGVVLERSVYSDFVFLDAMYKQGFIRKQCVEHYNEVKKVTICQLLPPHVTVYLDVPVPEIQSRIQKKGDPHEMKITPAYLQAIEDAYKKAFLPEMRVQDKLQVLNFTTIPVYLPEITVGAHQSDRIFRRFLELPGRRYSPGYNADVGDKWIWLK
;
A
#
# COMPACT_ATOMS: atom_id res chain seq x y z
N MET A 1 -64.34 18.89 69.45
CA MET A 1 -65.28 18.35 68.43
C MET A 1 -64.52 17.28 67.65
N ALA A 2 -64.71 16.00 68.03
CA ALA A 2 -65.32 14.92 67.23
C ALA A 2 -64.65 14.65 65.86
N LEU A 3 -64.39 13.44 65.37
CA LEU A 3 -64.26 12.05 65.85
C LEU A 3 -63.78 11.30 64.58
N ARG A 4 -62.98 10.22 64.74
CA ARG A 4 -62.56 9.28 63.67
C ARG A 4 -63.69 8.90 62.70
N LEU A 5 -63.34 8.68 61.43
CA LEU A 5 -63.94 7.62 60.60
C LEU A 5 -62.93 7.04 59.60
N LEU A 6 -62.59 5.77 59.82
CA LEU A 6 -62.02 4.83 58.85
C LEU A 6 -63.10 4.43 57.83
N ARG A 7 -62.75 4.30 56.54
CA ARG A 7 -63.39 3.34 55.62
C ARG A 7 -62.51 3.02 54.39
N VAL A 8 -61.90 1.84 54.47
CA VAL A 8 -61.84 0.72 53.51
C VAL A 8 -61.92 1.06 51.99
N ALA A 9 -60.92 0.55 51.27
CA ALA A 9 -60.77 0.53 49.82
C ALA A 9 -61.89 -0.20 49.05
N PRO A 10 -61.95 -0.01 47.72
CA PRO A 10 -61.81 -1.19 46.87
C PRO A 10 -60.81 -1.05 45.72
N ALA A 11 -60.17 -2.20 45.51
CA ALA A 11 -59.49 -2.77 44.38
C ALA A 11 -59.84 -2.31 42.94
N TRP A 12 -58.75 -2.16 42.16
CA TRP A 12 -58.52 -2.52 40.74
C TRP A 12 -58.87 -1.50 39.63
N ALA A 13 -57.84 -0.96 38.97
CA ALA A 13 -57.44 -1.37 37.61
C ALA A 13 -56.18 -0.61 37.15
N ARG A 14 -55.33 -1.33 36.41
CA ARG A 14 -54.00 -0.96 35.91
C ARG A 14 -54.02 0.20 34.90
N GLY A 15 -52.92 0.98 34.88
CA GLY A 15 -52.59 1.86 33.76
C GLY A 15 -51.38 2.76 34.05
N LEU A 16 -50.17 2.20 34.02
CA LEU A 16 -48.92 2.98 34.07
C LEU A 16 -48.73 3.74 32.75
N ALA A 17 -48.95 5.06 32.79
CA ALA A 17 -48.46 6.00 31.79
C ALA A 17 -47.71 7.11 32.52
N ALA A 18 -46.39 6.94 32.65
CA ALA A 18 -45.49 7.95 33.21
C ALA A 18 -44.70 8.61 32.08
N GLY A 19 -44.60 9.94 32.17
CA GLY A 19 -44.27 10.87 31.11
C GLY A 19 -42.92 10.67 30.42
N ALA A 20 -42.93 10.94 29.12
CA ALA A 20 -41.74 11.10 28.30
C ALA A 20 -41.00 12.39 28.71
N GLN A 21 -40.03 12.24 29.59
CA GLN A 21 -39.06 13.30 29.89
C GLN A 21 -38.02 13.30 28.76
N ARG A 22 -38.12 14.29 27.87
CA ARG A 22 -37.11 14.58 26.83
C ARG A 22 -35.78 14.90 27.50
N TRP A 23 -34.91 13.92 27.66
CA TRP A 23 -33.48 14.17 27.81
C TRP A 23 -32.89 14.46 26.42
N ALA A 24 -32.79 15.76 26.10
CA ALA A 24 -31.83 16.22 25.11
C ALA A 24 -30.42 16.06 25.71
N GLY A 25 -29.89 14.84 25.65
CA GLY A 25 -28.50 14.57 25.95
C GLY A 25 -27.65 15.24 24.88
N ILE A 26 -26.95 16.32 25.25
CA ILE A 26 -25.87 16.88 24.46
C ILE A 26 -24.80 15.79 24.38
N HIS A 27 -24.67 15.15 23.22
CA HIS A 27 -23.61 14.19 22.95
C HIS A 27 -22.27 14.94 22.92
N THR A 28 -21.62 15.09 24.08
CA THR A 28 -20.22 15.54 24.19
C THR A 28 -19.24 14.37 23.98
N GLY A 29 -19.48 13.58 22.93
CA GLY A 29 -18.50 12.62 22.45
C GLY A 29 -17.56 13.34 21.48
N VAL A 30 -16.25 13.13 21.63
CA VAL A 30 -15.28 13.41 20.55
C VAL A 30 -15.88 12.84 19.25
N PRO A 31 -15.91 13.58 18.12
CA PRO A 31 -16.47 13.08 16.88
C PRO A 31 -15.71 11.82 16.49
N ARG A 32 -16.29 10.65 16.79
CA ARG A 32 -15.75 9.38 16.32
C ARG A 32 -15.96 9.38 14.81
N PRO A 33 -14.92 9.20 13.99
CA PRO A 33 -15.12 8.98 12.57
C PRO A 33 -16.12 7.84 12.41
N ARG A 34 -17.16 8.05 11.60
CA ARG A 34 -18.25 7.08 11.43
C ARG A 34 -17.63 5.75 11.01
N ARG A 35 -17.72 4.74 11.88
CA ARG A 35 -17.23 3.40 11.57
C ARG A 35 -18.10 2.81 10.47
N PHE A 36 -17.49 2.53 9.33
CA PHE A 36 -18.11 1.69 8.33
C PHE A 36 -18.40 0.33 8.95
N GLY A 37 -19.61 -0.18 8.78
CA GLY A 37 -20.05 -1.43 9.38
C GLY A 37 -21.19 -2.05 8.60
N PRO A 38 -21.63 -3.26 8.99
CA PRO A 38 -22.67 -3.99 8.26
C PRO A 38 -23.96 -3.18 8.08
N LEU A 39 -24.35 -2.40 9.10
CA LEU A 39 -25.50 -1.52 9.03
C LEU A 39 -25.33 -0.38 8.02
N ALA A 40 -24.15 0.25 7.94
CA ALA A 40 -23.88 1.30 6.96
C ALA A 40 -23.96 0.76 5.53
N PHE A 41 -23.45 -0.46 5.31
CA PHE A 41 -23.52 -1.14 4.03
C PHE A 41 -24.97 -1.47 3.63
N VAL A 42 -25.78 -1.97 4.56
CA VAL A 42 -27.21 -2.27 4.34
C VAL A 42 -28.02 -1.00 4.09
N LEU A 43 -27.72 0.09 4.80
CA LEU A 43 -28.32 1.41 4.61
C LEU A 43 -27.89 2.09 3.29
N GLY A 44 -27.06 1.44 2.49
CA GLY A 44 -26.78 1.84 1.10
C GLY A 44 -25.52 2.69 0.93
N ASP A 45 -24.70 2.84 1.97
CA ASP A 45 -23.35 3.40 1.87
C ASP A 45 -22.43 2.34 1.22
N LYS A 46 -22.43 2.31 -0.12
CA LYS A 46 -21.58 1.41 -0.90
C LYS A 46 -20.36 2.18 -1.39
N THR A 47 -19.17 1.63 -1.18
CA THR A 47 -17.90 2.19 -1.67
C THR A 47 -17.92 2.41 -3.18
N THR A 48 -18.53 1.50 -3.94
CA THR A 48 -18.65 1.59 -5.41
C THR A 48 -19.40 2.83 -5.90
N LYS A 49 -20.27 3.44 -5.09
CA LYS A 49 -20.95 4.70 -5.47
C LYS A 49 -20.03 5.92 -5.38
N LYS A 50 -18.96 5.83 -4.58
CA LYS A 50 -18.01 6.92 -4.34
C LYS A 50 -16.78 6.81 -5.25
N LEU A 51 -16.50 5.62 -5.77
CA LEU A 51 -15.39 5.39 -6.69
C LEU A 51 -15.68 6.03 -8.05
N THR A 52 -14.74 6.83 -8.50
CA THR A 52 -14.71 7.52 -9.80
C THR A 52 -13.52 7.03 -10.61
N ASP A 53 -13.44 7.38 -11.90
CA ASP A 53 -12.27 7.04 -12.72
C ASP A 53 -10.97 7.69 -12.21
N SER A 54 -11.09 8.82 -11.50
CA SER A 54 -9.98 9.49 -10.80
C SER A 54 -9.57 8.84 -9.48
N SER A 55 -10.30 7.84 -8.98
CA SER A 55 -9.99 7.12 -7.73
C SER A 55 -8.88 6.10 -7.95
N LYS A 56 -7.65 6.56 -8.17
CA LYS A 56 -6.47 5.73 -8.39
C LYS A 56 -5.46 5.87 -7.25
N VAL A 57 -4.78 4.77 -6.95
CA VAL A 57 -3.60 4.76 -6.07
C VAL A 57 -2.38 4.87 -6.96
N ILE A 58 -1.62 5.96 -6.79
CA ILE A 58 -0.37 6.22 -7.50
C ILE A 58 0.77 6.16 -6.49
N THR A 59 1.80 5.38 -6.77
CA THR A 59 3.01 5.31 -5.94
C THR A 59 4.19 5.89 -6.70
N VAL A 60 4.94 6.79 -6.06
CA VAL A 60 6.16 7.38 -6.61
C VAL A 60 7.36 6.73 -5.96
N ASP A 61 8.12 5.98 -6.76
CA ASP A 61 9.25 5.16 -6.36
C ASP A 61 10.57 5.69 -6.94
N GLY A 62 11.68 5.30 -6.33
CA GLY A 62 13.02 5.73 -6.74
C GLY A 62 14.05 5.68 -5.62
N ASN A 63 15.29 5.99 -5.96
CA ASN A 63 16.42 5.95 -5.03
C ASN A 63 16.39 7.09 -3.99
N ILE A 64 17.28 7.06 -3.00
CA ILE A 64 17.41 8.11 -1.98
C ILE A 64 17.76 9.44 -2.67
N CYS A 65 17.18 10.56 -2.22
CA CYS A 65 17.43 11.90 -2.79
C CYS A 65 17.11 12.09 -4.29
N SER A 66 16.31 11.21 -4.92
CA SER A 66 15.87 11.38 -6.32
C SER A 66 14.89 12.56 -6.55
N GLY A 67 14.39 13.20 -5.48
CA GLY A 67 13.44 14.31 -5.58
C GLY A 67 11.96 13.89 -5.60
N LYS A 68 11.67 12.66 -5.17
CA LYS A 68 10.32 12.07 -5.19
C LYS A 68 9.26 12.91 -4.52
N SER A 69 9.57 13.50 -3.37
CA SER A 69 8.56 14.27 -2.63
C SER A 69 8.07 15.50 -3.39
N LYS A 70 8.93 16.11 -4.22
CA LYS A 70 8.52 17.22 -5.09
C LYS A 70 7.61 16.73 -6.22
N VAL A 71 7.94 15.59 -6.82
CA VAL A 71 7.15 14.97 -7.90
C VAL A 71 5.80 14.49 -7.37
N ALA A 72 5.77 13.83 -6.21
CA ALA A 72 4.55 13.33 -5.58
C ALA A 72 3.59 14.47 -5.25
N LYS A 73 4.09 15.57 -4.65
CA LYS A 73 3.30 16.79 -4.42
C LYS A 73 2.79 17.39 -5.74
N GLY A 74 3.66 17.53 -6.73
CA GLY A 74 3.26 18.07 -8.04
C GLY A 74 2.20 17.22 -8.76
N ILE A 75 2.23 15.89 -8.61
CA ILE A 75 1.19 14.99 -9.14
C ILE A 75 -0.11 15.17 -8.35
N ALA A 76 -0.02 15.21 -7.01
CA ALA A 76 -1.18 15.38 -6.15
C ALA A 76 -1.91 16.71 -6.42
N ASP A 77 -1.17 17.81 -6.54
CA ASP A 77 -1.72 19.14 -6.79
C ASP A 77 -2.41 19.22 -8.17
N LYS A 78 -1.80 18.62 -9.20
CA LYS A 78 -2.35 18.62 -10.57
C LYS A 78 -3.60 17.74 -10.71
N LEU A 79 -3.62 16.60 -10.03
CA LEU A 79 -4.73 15.64 -10.12
C LEU A 79 -5.79 15.84 -9.03
N GLY A 80 -5.59 16.79 -8.11
CA GLY A 80 -6.47 16.98 -6.95
C GLY A 80 -6.52 15.76 -6.03
N MET A 81 -5.44 14.98 -5.97
CA MET A 81 -5.34 13.76 -5.16
C MET A 81 -4.76 14.07 -3.78
N ARG A 82 -5.04 13.21 -2.80
CA ARG A 82 -4.44 13.34 -1.47
C ARG A 82 -3.00 12.85 -1.50
N HIS A 83 -2.06 13.71 -1.11
CA HIS A 83 -0.66 13.35 -0.95
C HIS A 83 -0.40 12.77 0.45
N PHE A 84 0.27 11.63 0.51
CA PHE A 84 0.83 11.08 1.74
C PHE A 84 2.37 11.16 1.67
N PRO A 85 3.03 11.86 2.61
CA PRO A 85 4.49 11.97 2.64
C PRO A 85 5.14 10.65 3.00
N GLU A 86 6.43 10.44 2.71
CA GLU A 86 7.12 9.19 3.03
C GLU A 86 7.00 8.80 4.52
N ALA A 87 6.58 7.56 4.80
CA ALA A 87 6.48 7.05 6.16
C ALA A 87 7.87 6.90 6.82
N GLY A 88 8.16 7.79 7.76
CA GLY A 88 9.33 7.71 8.64
C GLY A 88 9.11 6.83 9.88
N VAL A 89 10.06 6.87 10.80
CA VAL A 89 10.02 6.13 12.09
C VAL A 89 8.82 6.57 12.95
N HIS A 90 8.47 7.85 12.90
CA HIS A 90 7.40 8.46 13.71
C HIS A 90 6.05 8.54 12.99
N TYR A 91 5.84 7.78 11.92
CA TYR A 91 4.55 7.83 11.20
C TYR A 91 3.39 7.41 12.11
N VAL A 92 3.54 6.32 12.86
CA VAL A 92 2.52 5.83 13.81
C VAL A 92 2.21 6.86 14.89
N ASP A 93 3.24 7.53 15.42
CA ASP A 93 3.11 8.57 16.44
C ASP A 93 2.34 9.79 15.90
N SER A 94 2.51 10.10 14.61
CA SER A 94 1.81 11.22 13.98
C SER A 94 0.34 10.91 13.69
N THR A 95 0.01 9.66 13.39
CA THR A 95 -1.37 9.23 13.11
C THR A 95 -2.14 8.88 14.37
N THR A 96 -1.45 8.47 15.44
CA THR A 96 -2.06 7.96 16.68
C THR A 96 -1.79 8.91 17.84
N GLY A 97 -2.85 9.39 18.50
CA GLY A 97 -2.75 10.22 19.71
C GLY A 97 -2.61 11.72 19.42
N ASP A 98 -1.72 12.40 20.15
CA ASP A 98 -1.55 13.86 20.12
C ASP A 98 -0.79 14.38 18.89
N GLY A 99 -0.33 13.49 18.01
CA GLY A 99 0.42 13.83 16.79
C GLY A 99 1.85 14.32 17.03
N ARG A 100 2.35 14.25 18.27
CA ARG A 100 3.73 14.59 18.62
C ARG A 100 4.60 13.34 18.48
N SER A 101 5.82 13.52 17.96
CA SER A 101 6.82 12.46 17.92
C SER A 101 7.13 11.97 19.34
N LEU A 102 7.05 10.66 19.55
CA LEU A 102 7.38 10.06 20.82
C LEU A 102 8.90 9.92 20.97
N ASP A 103 9.35 9.82 22.21
CA ASP A 103 10.75 9.51 22.49
C ASP A 103 11.14 8.19 21.83
N MET A 104 12.37 8.14 21.33
CA MET A 104 12.90 7.04 20.51
C MET A 104 12.81 5.68 21.22
N GLU A 105 12.90 5.65 22.55
CA GLU A 105 12.77 4.43 23.35
C GLU A 105 11.36 3.82 23.26
N LEU A 106 10.34 4.68 23.13
CA LEU A 106 8.94 4.28 23.02
C LEU A 106 8.54 4.02 21.57
N SER A 107 9.15 4.71 20.59
CA SER A 107 8.86 4.57 19.15
C SER A 107 9.62 3.39 18.49
N GLY A 108 9.74 2.26 19.18
CA GLY A 108 10.37 1.03 18.65
C GLY A 108 11.90 0.96 18.78
N ASN A 109 12.53 1.90 19.50
CA ASN A 109 13.97 1.92 19.79
C ASN A 109 14.84 1.75 18.52
N CYS A 110 14.46 2.39 17.42
CA CYS A 110 15.17 2.31 16.15
C CYS A 110 15.56 3.71 15.66
N SER A 111 16.80 3.84 15.18
CA SER A 111 17.32 5.11 14.68
C SER A 111 17.92 4.94 13.30
N LEU A 112 17.48 5.80 12.39
CA LEU A 112 18.01 5.93 11.03
C LEU A 112 19.44 6.51 11.05
N GLU A 113 19.70 7.46 11.95
CA GLU A 113 21.02 8.08 12.13
C GLU A 113 22.04 7.03 12.59
N LYS A 114 21.68 6.22 13.58
CA LYS A 114 22.52 5.13 14.07
C LYS A 114 22.79 4.07 12.99
N PHE A 115 21.82 3.84 12.09
CA PHE A 115 22.01 2.95 10.94
C PHE A 115 23.05 3.51 9.96
N TYR A 116 23.03 4.81 9.66
CA TYR A 116 24.02 5.40 8.77
C TYR A 116 25.42 5.50 9.38
N ASP A 117 25.51 5.71 10.69
CA ASP A 117 26.80 5.78 11.39
C ASP A 117 27.48 4.43 11.48
N ASN A 118 26.74 3.38 11.86
CA ASN A 118 27.27 2.03 11.96
C ASN A 118 26.23 0.97 11.59
N PRO A 119 26.07 0.67 10.28
CA PRO A 119 25.07 -0.30 9.80
C PRO A 119 25.40 -1.75 10.19
N LYS A 120 26.61 -2.04 10.67
CA LYS A 120 27.05 -3.38 11.11
C LYS A 120 27.06 -3.53 12.64
N SER A 121 26.42 -2.61 13.36
CA SER A 121 26.32 -2.72 14.82
C SER A 121 25.69 -4.05 15.24
N ASN A 122 26.25 -4.67 16.29
CA ASN A 122 25.77 -5.92 16.86
C ASN A 122 24.41 -5.78 17.57
N ASP A 123 23.94 -4.54 17.77
CA ASP A 123 22.65 -4.22 18.40
C ASP A 123 21.44 -4.65 17.56
N GLY A 124 21.65 -5.10 16.32
CA GLY A 124 20.57 -5.51 15.41
C GLY A 124 19.69 -4.34 14.91
N ASN A 125 20.13 -3.09 15.12
CA ASN A 125 19.37 -1.88 14.75
C ASN A 125 18.97 -1.87 13.27
N SER A 126 19.85 -2.33 12.37
CA SER A 126 19.61 -2.31 10.93
C SER A 126 18.34 -3.07 10.54
N TYR A 127 18.19 -4.30 11.05
CA TYR A 127 17.00 -5.09 10.77
C TYR A 127 15.77 -4.60 11.55
N ARG A 128 15.93 -4.21 12.81
CA ARG A 128 14.83 -3.66 13.62
C ARG A 128 14.22 -2.41 12.98
N LEU A 129 15.06 -1.50 12.50
CA LEU A 129 14.65 -0.31 11.77
C LEU A 129 13.91 -0.68 10.49
N GLN A 130 14.43 -1.62 9.70
CA GLN A 130 13.78 -2.04 8.46
C GLN A 130 12.38 -2.65 8.73
N SER A 131 12.26 -3.53 9.73
CA SER A 131 10.97 -4.11 10.11
C SER A 131 9.98 -3.06 10.64
N TRP A 132 10.47 -2.06 11.38
CA TRP A 132 9.64 -0.95 11.86
C TRP A 132 9.16 -0.05 10.71
N LEU A 133 10.06 0.32 9.79
CA LEU A 133 9.70 1.07 8.59
C LEU A 133 8.71 0.30 7.70
N TYR A 134 8.85 -1.02 7.60
CA TYR A 134 7.90 -1.87 6.89
C TYR A 134 6.51 -1.80 7.52
N ALA A 135 6.40 -1.91 8.85
CA ALA A 135 5.14 -1.80 9.57
C ALA A 135 4.49 -0.41 9.39
N ASN A 136 5.28 0.66 9.45
CA ASN A 136 4.81 2.02 9.24
C ASN A 136 4.29 2.23 7.81
N ARG A 137 4.99 1.69 6.81
CA ARG A 137 4.54 1.74 5.40
C ARG A 137 3.26 0.91 5.19
N LEU A 138 3.12 -0.21 5.89
CA LEU A 138 1.91 -1.03 5.86
C LEU A 138 0.72 -0.24 6.41
N LEU A 139 0.90 0.43 7.56
CA LEU A 139 -0.12 1.28 8.16
C LEU A 139 -0.49 2.45 7.24
N GLN A 140 0.50 3.14 6.68
CA GLN A 140 0.28 4.21 5.72
C GLN A 140 -0.52 3.75 4.49
N TYR A 141 -0.22 2.56 3.98
CA TYR A 141 -0.95 1.99 2.85
C TYR A 141 -2.41 1.68 3.23
N ALA A 142 -2.64 1.19 4.46
CA ALA A 142 -3.99 0.98 4.98
C ALA A 142 -4.76 2.31 5.11
N ASP A 143 -4.14 3.36 5.65
CA ASP A 143 -4.74 4.69 5.76
C ASP A 143 -5.08 5.28 4.37
N ALA A 144 -4.19 5.08 3.40
CA ALA A 144 -4.39 5.50 2.02
C ALA A 144 -5.58 4.77 1.37
N LEU A 145 -5.69 3.46 1.57
CA LEU A 145 -6.83 2.68 1.09
C LEU A 145 -8.13 3.06 1.80
N GLU A 146 -8.10 3.30 3.12
CA GLU A 146 -9.26 3.78 3.86
C GLU A 146 -9.74 5.13 3.32
N HIS A 147 -8.82 6.08 3.07
CA HIS A 147 -9.15 7.37 2.46
C HIS A 147 -9.79 7.19 1.09
N LEU A 148 -9.19 6.36 0.23
CA LEU A 148 -9.71 6.11 -1.11
C LEU A 148 -11.10 5.47 -1.08
N LEU A 149 -11.33 4.47 -0.23
CA LEU A 149 -12.61 3.75 -0.16
C LEU A 149 -13.71 4.57 0.51
N SER A 150 -13.36 5.43 1.47
CA SER A 150 -14.32 6.25 2.21
C SER A 150 -14.73 7.51 1.44
N THR A 151 -13.78 8.18 0.78
CA THR A 151 -14.00 9.46 0.10
C THR A 151 -14.15 9.33 -1.42
N GLY A 152 -13.56 8.30 -2.02
CA GLY A 152 -13.43 8.19 -3.47
C GLY A 152 -12.32 9.07 -4.05
N GLN A 153 -11.55 9.80 -3.25
CA GLN A 153 -10.45 10.61 -3.76
C GLN A 153 -9.23 9.73 -4.08
N GLY A 154 -8.57 9.99 -5.22
CA GLY A 154 -7.29 9.34 -5.54
C GLY A 154 -6.19 9.71 -4.53
N VAL A 155 -5.20 8.83 -4.42
CA VAL A 155 -4.13 8.94 -3.42
C VAL A 155 -2.77 8.80 -4.07
N VAL A 156 -1.85 9.69 -3.71
CA VAL A 156 -0.45 9.65 -4.11
C VAL A 156 0.42 9.32 -2.90
N LEU A 157 1.18 8.23 -3.01
CA LEU A 157 2.09 7.73 -1.97
C LEU A 157 3.54 7.88 -2.40
N GLU A 158 4.41 8.23 -1.45
CA GLU A 158 5.87 8.20 -1.62
C GLU A 158 6.42 6.88 -1.10
N ARG A 159 6.89 6.02 -2.01
CA ARG A 159 7.26 4.62 -1.74
C ARG A 159 6.11 3.78 -1.17
N SER A 160 5.99 2.55 -1.65
CA SER A 160 4.97 1.61 -1.17
C SER A 160 5.58 0.42 -0.43
N VAL A 161 4.73 -0.37 0.23
CA VAL A 161 5.09 -1.65 0.85
C VAL A 161 5.77 -2.58 -0.17
N TYR A 162 5.38 -2.50 -1.44
CA TYR A 162 5.97 -3.27 -2.54
C TYR A 162 7.41 -2.87 -2.84
N SER A 163 7.81 -1.63 -2.58
CA SER A 163 9.18 -1.14 -2.86
C SER A 163 10.18 -1.44 -1.73
N ASP A 164 9.70 -1.85 -0.55
CA ASP A 164 10.54 -1.93 0.66
C ASP A 164 11.62 -3.02 0.59
N PHE A 165 11.31 -4.15 -0.06
CA PHE A 165 12.25 -5.28 -0.16
C PHE A 165 13.55 -4.90 -0.91
N VAL A 166 13.52 -3.85 -1.73
CA VAL A 166 14.70 -3.33 -2.45
C VAL A 166 15.76 -2.85 -1.45
N PHE A 167 15.35 -2.20 -0.36
CA PHE A 167 16.27 -1.76 0.69
C PHE A 167 16.86 -2.94 1.44
N LEU A 168 16.02 -3.92 1.76
CA LEU A 168 16.46 -5.15 2.43
C LEU A 168 17.48 -5.93 1.59
N ASP A 169 17.23 -6.12 0.29
CA ASP A 169 18.16 -6.81 -0.62
C ASP A 169 19.48 -6.05 -0.75
N ALA A 170 19.43 -4.72 -0.84
CA ALA A 170 20.64 -3.89 -0.82
C ALA A 170 21.42 -4.01 0.51
N MET A 171 20.72 -4.04 1.65
CA MET A 171 21.36 -4.25 2.96
C MET A 171 22.00 -5.63 3.07
N TYR A 172 21.36 -6.66 2.51
CA TYR A 172 21.89 -8.03 2.49
C TYR A 172 23.15 -8.13 1.62
N LYS A 173 23.15 -7.53 0.43
CA LYS A 173 24.31 -7.47 -0.47
C LYS A 173 25.52 -6.78 0.14
N GLN A 174 25.30 -5.74 0.95
CA GLN A 174 26.37 -5.06 1.68
C GLN A 174 26.82 -5.79 2.97
N GLY A 175 26.15 -6.90 3.31
CA GLY A 175 26.44 -7.68 4.51
C GLY A 175 26.08 -6.95 5.81
N PHE A 176 25.06 -6.08 5.79
CA PHE A 176 24.54 -5.41 6.99
C PHE A 176 23.58 -6.30 7.77
N ILE A 177 22.91 -7.22 7.08
CA ILE A 177 21.91 -8.13 7.68
C ILE A 177 22.27 -9.59 7.38
N ARG A 178 21.86 -10.47 8.30
CA ARG A 178 22.06 -11.93 8.18
C ARG A 178 20.97 -12.53 7.29
N LYS A 179 21.26 -13.69 6.69
CA LYS A 179 20.30 -14.43 5.84
C LYS A 179 18.99 -14.76 6.57
N GLN A 180 19.06 -15.15 7.85
CA GLN A 180 17.90 -15.43 8.70
C GLN A 180 16.93 -14.24 8.81
N CYS A 181 17.45 -13.01 8.84
CA CYS A 181 16.63 -11.80 8.88
C CYS A 181 15.88 -11.59 7.55
N VAL A 182 16.51 -11.93 6.43
CA VAL A 182 15.88 -11.87 5.11
C VAL A 182 14.78 -12.91 4.98
N GLU A 183 15.00 -14.13 5.49
CA GLU A 183 14.00 -15.19 5.54
C GLU A 183 12.78 -14.77 6.37
N HIS A 184 13.00 -14.24 7.59
CA HIS A 184 11.93 -13.73 8.44
C HIS A 184 11.13 -12.60 7.76
N TYR A 185 11.81 -11.66 7.09
CA TYR A 185 11.14 -10.60 6.35
C TYR A 185 10.28 -11.17 5.20
N ASN A 186 10.79 -12.16 4.47
CA ASN A 186 10.05 -12.77 3.36
C ASN A 186 8.78 -13.50 3.83
N GLU A 187 8.81 -14.13 5.01
CA GLU A 187 7.62 -14.73 5.63
C GLU A 187 6.57 -13.65 5.95
N VAL A 188 6.98 -12.57 6.60
CA VAL A 188 6.10 -11.43 6.93
C VAL A 188 5.54 -10.80 5.64
N LYS A 189 6.39 -10.56 4.63
CA LYS A 189 6.01 -10.04 3.31
C LYS A 189 4.94 -10.93 2.67
N LYS A 190 5.14 -12.25 2.67
CA LYS A 190 4.22 -13.21 2.04
C LYS A 190 2.82 -13.16 2.67
N VAL A 191 2.73 -13.05 3.99
CA VAL A 191 1.43 -12.98 4.70
C VAL A 191 0.74 -11.64 4.48
N THR A 192 1.48 -10.55 4.55
CA THR A 192 0.91 -9.19 4.53
C THR A 192 0.55 -8.72 3.11
N ILE A 193 1.39 -8.98 2.10
CA ILE A 193 1.14 -8.51 0.73
C ILE A 193 -0.10 -9.15 0.11
N CYS A 194 -0.41 -10.41 0.42
CA CYS A 194 -1.57 -11.09 -0.16
C CYS A 194 -2.92 -10.47 0.28
N GLN A 195 -2.93 -9.69 1.36
CA GLN A 195 -4.12 -9.01 1.86
C GLN A 195 -4.33 -7.64 1.22
N LEU A 196 -3.29 -7.08 0.57
CA LEU A 196 -3.30 -5.75 0.00
C LEU A 196 -3.43 -5.79 -1.52
N LEU A 197 -4.27 -4.90 -2.04
CA LEU A 197 -4.35 -4.67 -3.47
C LEU A 197 -3.15 -3.84 -3.93
N PRO A 198 -2.51 -4.19 -5.06
CA PRO A 198 -1.39 -3.43 -5.59
C PRO A 198 -1.84 -2.04 -6.06
N PRO A 199 -0.91 -1.07 -6.12
CA PRO A 199 -1.19 0.25 -6.66
C PRO A 199 -1.55 0.15 -8.15
N HIS A 200 -2.28 1.16 -8.64
CA HIS A 200 -2.73 1.20 -10.03
C HIS A 200 -1.63 1.70 -10.96
N VAL A 201 -0.83 2.64 -10.48
CA VAL A 201 0.26 3.26 -11.24
C VAL A 201 1.47 3.41 -10.34
N THR A 202 2.60 2.91 -10.82
CA THR A 202 3.90 3.08 -10.15
C THR A 202 4.78 3.97 -11.03
N VAL A 203 5.17 5.13 -10.52
CA VAL A 203 6.06 6.08 -11.20
C VAL A 203 7.46 5.92 -10.63
N TYR A 204 8.39 5.37 -11.42
CA TYR A 204 9.78 5.23 -11.03
C TYR A 204 10.62 6.39 -11.56
N LEU A 205 11.36 7.07 -10.66
CA LEU A 205 12.31 8.12 -11.02
C LEU A 205 13.72 7.53 -11.17
N ASP A 206 14.19 7.42 -12.41
CA ASP A 206 15.56 7.00 -12.71
C ASP A 206 16.52 8.19 -12.57
N VAL A 207 17.41 8.11 -11.59
CA VAL A 207 18.46 9.11 -11.35
C VAL A 207 19.75 8.34 -11.12
N PRO A 208 20.83 8.65 -11.86
CA PRO A 208 22.07 7.89 -11.76
C PRO A 208 22.75 8.12 -10.40
N VAL A 209 23.37 7.07 -9.84
CA VAL A 209 24.12 7.12 -8.56
C VAL A 209 25.07 8.32 -8.40
N PRO A 210 25.94 8.69 -9.37
CA PRO A 210 26.84 9.83 -9.19
C PRO A 210 26.09 11.15 -8.97
N GLU A 211 24.93 11.33 -9.60
CA GLU A 211 24.11 12.51 -9.40
C GLU A 211 23.43 12.48 -8.01
N ILE A 212 22.98 11.30 -7.56
CA ILE A 212 22.42 11.11 -6.22
C ILE A 212 23.45 11.48 -5.15
N GLN A 213 24.70 11.04 -5.29
CA GLN A 213 25.77 11.40 -4.35
C GLN A 213 25.99 12.91 -4.31
N SER A 214 26.01 13.56 -5.47
CA SER A 214 26.12 15.01 -5.56
C SER A 214 24.95 15.73 -4.86
N ARG A 215 23.74 15.18 -4.98
CA ARG A 215 22.54 15.71 -4.29
C ARG A 215 22.59 15.50 -2.77
N ILE A 216 23.09 14.35 -2.32
CA ILE A 216 23.29 14.06 -0.89
C ILE A 216 24.32 15.04 -0.29
N GLN A 217 25.43 15.26 -0.99
CA GLN A 217 26.44 16.25 -0.56
C GLN A 217 25.88 17.67 -0.48
N LYS A 218 25.04 18.07 -1.45
CA LYS A 218 24.36 19.38 -1.43
C LYS A 218 23.36 19.54 -0.30
N LYS A 219 22.71 18.44 0.13
CA LYS A 219 21.76 18.45 1.25
C LYS A 219 22.48 18.68 2.59
N GLY A 220 23.71 18.16 2.72
CA GLY A 220 24.61 18.45 3.84
C GLY A 220 24.31 17.71 5.14
N ASP A 221 23.45 16.69 5.12
CA ASP A 221 23.12 15.90 6.31
C ASP A 221 24.29 14.98 6.68
N PRO A 222 24.90 15.14 7.88
CA PRO A 222 26.15 14.46 8.23
C PRO A 222 26.02 12.93 8.32
N HIS A 223 24.83 12.44 8.64
CA HIS A 223 24.55 11.00 8.68
C HIS A 223 24.32 10.43 7.26
N GLU A 224 23.55 11.11 6.40
CA GLU A 224 23.30 10.64 5.03
C GLU A 224 24.56 10.67 4.16
N MET A 225 25.53 11.55 4.45
CA MET A 225 26.80 11.60 3.74
C MET A 225 27.67 10.34 3.91
N LYS A 226 27.43 9.54 4.95
CA LYS A 226 28.18 8.29 5.22
C LYS A 226 27.72 7.11 4.36
N ILE A 227 26.67 7.28 3.55
CA ILE A 227 26.13 6.22 2.70
C ILE A 227 27.15 5.83 1.63
N THR A 228 27.42 4.53 1.50
CA THR A 228 28.36 4.02 0.50
C THR A 228 27.77 4.06 -0.92
N PRO A 229 28.58 4.40 -1.96
CA PRO A 229 28.14 4.31 -3.36
C PRO A 229 27.63 2.93 -3.74
N ALA A 230 28.29 1.89 -3.23
CA ALA A 230 27.94 0.50 -3.49
C ALA A 230 26.54 0.16 -2.97
N TYR A 231 26.11 0.76 -1.84
CA TYR A 231 24.75 0.57 -1.33
C TYR A 231 23.71 1.23 -2.25
N LEU A 232 23.97 2.45 -2.74
CA LEU A 232 23.09 3.15 -3.68
C LEU A 232 22.97 2.41 -5.02
N GLN A 233 24.08 1.84 -5.53
CA GLN A 233 24.09 0.99 -6.71
C GLN A 233 23.28 -0.30 -6.47
N ALA A 234 23.45 -0.95 -5.32
CA ALA A 234 22.69 -2.15 -4.98
C ALA A 234 21.17 -1.90 -4.92
N ILE A 235 20.76 -0.72 -4.44
CA ILE A 235 19.35 -0.28 -4.46
C ILE A 235 18.87 -0.12 -5.91
N GLU A 236 19.61 0.61 -6.75
CA GLU A 236 19.24 0.83 -8.15
C GLU A 236 19.12 -0.48 -8.93
N ASP A 237 20.07 -1.39 -8.72
CA ASP A 237 20.07 -2.73 -9.28
C ASP A 237 18.85 -3.55 -8.83
N ALA A 238 18.50 -3.50 -7.56
CA ALA A 238 17.34 -4.21 -7.02
C ALA A 238 16.01 -3.62 -7.54
N TYR A 239 15.93 -2.29 -7.72
CA TYR A 239 14.79 -1.66 -8.41
C TYR A 239 14.64 -2.19 -9.84
N LYS A 240 15.73 -2.16 -10.62
CA LYS A 240 15.72 -2.53 -12.05
C LYS A 240 15.50 -4.04 -12.27
N LYS A 241 16.10 -4.89 -11.44
CA LYS A 241 16.08 -6.36 -11.63
C LYS A 241 14.88 -7.06 -11.01
N ALA A 242 14.36 -6.56 -9.90
CA ALA A 242 13.29 -7.24 -9.16
C ALA A 242 11.98 -6.45 -9.16
N PHE A 243 12.02 -5.19 -8.70
CA PHE A 243 10.80 -4.40 -8.49
C PHE A 243 10.09 -4.02 -9.78
N LEU A 244 10.79 -3.46 -10.76
CA LEU A 244 10.17 -3.04 -12.02
C LEU A 244 9.55 -4.21 -12.80
N PRO A 245 10.19 -5.39 -12.92
CA PRO A 245 9.54 -6.58 -13.45
C PRO A 245 8.30 -6.97 -12.66
N GLU A 246 8.36 -7.06 -11.32
CA GLU A 246 7.22 -7.45 -10.47
C GLU A 246 6.01 -6.51 -10.67
N MET A 247 6.23 -5.20 -10.81
CA MET A 247 5.17 -4.24 -11.10
C MET A 247 4.65 -4.32 -12.55
N ARG A 248 5.49 -4.77 -13.51
CA ARG A 248 5.09 -5.02 -14.90
C ARG A 248 4.28 -6.32 -15.08
N VAL A 249 4.39 -7.28 -14.15
CA VAL A 249 3.69 -8.59 -14.17
C VAL A 249 2.15 -8.45 -14.12
N GLN A 250 1.59 -7.26 -13.96
CA GLN A 250 0.15 -7.04 -14.25
C GLN A 250 -0.23 -7.33 -15.71
N ASP A 251 0.75 -7.56 -16.59
CA ASP A 251 0.53 -8.18 -17.89
C ASP A 251 0.04 -9.63 -17.75
N LYS A 252 -1.17 -9.92 -18.24
CA LYS A 252 -1.88 -11.20 -18.05
C LYS A 252 -1.05 -12.42 -18.47
N LEU A 253 -0.14 -12.23 -19.42
CA LEU A 253 0.76 -13.27 -19.92
C LEU A 253 1.82 -13.69 -18.90
N GLN A 254 2.35 -12.76 -18.09
CA GLN A 254 3.35 -13.11 -17.07
C GLN A 254 2.72 -13.84 -15.88
N VAL A 255 1.47 -13.53 -15.53
CA VAL A 255 0.69 -14.30 -14.54
C VAL A 255 0.47 -15.73 -15.03
N LEU A 256 0.12 -15.91 -16.31
CA LEU A 256 -0.09 -17.23 -16.90
C LEU A 256 1.20 -18.04 -17.04
N ASN A 257 2.36 -17.40 -17.09
CA ASN A 257 3.65 -18.09 -17.23
C ASN A 257 3.93 -19.08 -16.07
N PHE A 258 3.39 -18.81 -14.88
CA PHE A 258 3.48 -19.74 -13.73
C PHE A 258 2.57 -20.97 -13.85
N THR A 259 1.58 -20.95 -14.75
CA THR A 259 0.73 -22.13 -15.03
C THR A 259 1.37 -23.05 -16.06
N THR A 260 2.23 -22.52 -16.93
CA THR A 260 2.98 -23.26 -17.94
C THR A 260 4.35 -23.70 -17.40
N ILE A 261 4.34 -24.48 -16.34
CA ILE A 261 5.58 -25.06 -15.80
C ILE A 261 6.00 -26.21 -16.72
N PRO A 262 7.28 -26.32 -17.14
CA PRO A 262 7.76 -27.40 -18.01
C PRO A 262 7.91 -28.72 -17.24
N VAL A 263 6.82 -29.20 -16.65
CA VAL A 263 6.72 -30.52 -16.01
C VAL A 263 5.87 -31.41 -16.92
N TYR A 264 6.48 -32.48 -17.42
CA TYR A 264 5.83 -33.42 -18.33
C TYR A 264 4.93 -34.39 -17.56
N LEU A 265 3.64 -34.07 -17.51
CA LEU A 265 2.57 -34.92 -16.98
C LEU A 265 1.66 -35.37 -18.13
N PRO A 266 1.34 -36.68 -18.28
CA PRO A 266 0.57 -37.18 -19.42
C PRO A 266 -0.86 -36.63 -19.52
N GLU A 267 -1.45 -36.18 -18.41
CA GLU A 267 -2.81 -35.63 -18.36
C GLU A 267 -2.92 -34.19 -18.91
N ILE A 268 -1.81 -33.42 -18.88
CA ILE A 268 -1.78 -32.00 -19.28
C ILE A 268 -0.84 -31.73 -20.46
N THR A 269 0.14 -32.60 -20.71
CA THR A 269 1.12 -32.41 -21.79
C THR A 269 0.48 -32.73 -23.13
N VAL A 270 0.30 -31.71 -23.96
CA VAL A 270 -0.17 -31.88 -25.34
C VAL A 270 1.02 -32.07 -26.28
N GLY A 271 0.94 -33.06 -27.17
CA GLY A 271 1.99 -33.32 -28.15
C GLY A 271 2.22 -32.15 -29.11
N ALA A 272 3.47 -31.95 -29.53
CA ALA A 272 3.88 -30.78 -30.33
C ALA A 272 3.07 -30.60 -31.63
N HIS A 273 2.80 -31.69 -32.36
CA HIS A 273 2.00 -31.64 -33.60
C HIS A 273 0.54 -31.21 -33.35
N GLN A 274 -0.05 -31.67 -32.25
CA GLN A 274 -1.41 -31.30 -31.88
C GLN A 274 -1.46 -29.84 -31.44
N SER A 275 -0.49 -29.40 -30.64
CA SER A 275 -0.36 -28.01 -30.21
C SER A 275 -0.17 -27.04 -31.38
N ASP A 276 0.72 -27.34 -32.33
CA ASP A 276 0.93 -26.51 -33.54
C ASP A 276 -0.35 -26.42 -34.38
N ARG A 277 -1.06 -27.54 -34.57
CA ARG A 277 -2.33 -27.56 -35.30
C ARG A 277 -3.39 -26.68 -34.63
N ILE A 278 -3.53 -26.77 -33.30
CA ILE A 278 -4.49 -25.96 -32.55
C ILE A 278 -4.09 -24.49 -32.58
N PHE A 279 -2.80 -24.18 -32.43
CA PHE A 279 -2.28 -22.82 -32.44
C PHE A 279 -2.50 -22.12 -33.79
N ARG A 280 -2.27 -22.80 -34.91
CA ARG A 280 -2.57 -22.25 -36.24
C ARG A 280 -4.06 -21.96 -36.42
N ARG A 281 -4.92 -22.91 -36.03
CA ARG A 281 -6.38 -22.70 -36.05
C ARG A 281 -6.81 -21.53 -35.17
N PHE A 282 -6.15 -21.32 -34.05
CA PHE A 282 -6.42 -20.18 -33.17
C PHE A 282 -6.07 -18.85 -33.84
N LEU A 283 -4.94 -18.77 -34.55
CA LEU A 283 -4.54 -17.56 -35.29
C LEU A 283 -5.44 -17.26 -36.50
N GLU A 284 -6.11 -18.28 -37.06
CA GLU A 284 -7.07 -18.12 -38.16
C GLU A 284 -8.42 -17.55 -37.70
N LEU A 285 -8.70 -17.52 -36.38
CA LEU A 285 -9.92 -16.94 -35.84
C LEU A 285 -9.93 -15.41 -35.99
N PRO A 286 -11.11 -14.81 -36.21
CA PRO A 286 -11.21 -13.37 -36.40
C PRO A 286 -10.75 -12.60 -35.15
N GLY A 287 -9.91 -11.58 -35.35
CA GLY A 287 -9.35 -10.73 -34.29
C GLY A 287 -8.25 -11.37 -33.45
N ARG A 288 -7.74 -12.55 -33.83
CA ARG A 288 -6.70 -13.30 -33.08
C ARG A 288 -5.39 -13.48 -33.83
N ARG A 289 -5.34 -13.09 -35.11
CA ARG A 289 -4.16 -13.27 -35.97
C ARG A 289 -3.01 -12.34 -35.62
N TYR A 290 -3.33 -11.09 -35.26
CA TYR A 290 -2.39 -10.06 -34.87
C TYR A 290 -2.74 -9.48 -33.50
N SER A 291 -1.83 -8.66 -32.96
CA SER A 291 -2.05 -7.93 -31.70
C SER A 291 -3.36 -7.13 -31.73
N PRO A 292 -4.06 -6.96 -30.59
CA PRO A 292 -5.29 -6.17 -30.53
C PRO A 292 -5.09 -4.77 -31.12
N GLY A 293 -5.95 -4.33 -32.03
CA GLY A 293 -5.87 -3.03 -32.68
C GLY A 293 -5.23 -3.03 -34.08
N TYR A 294 -4.75 -4.18 -34.56
CA TYR A 294 -4.14 -4.39 -35.88
C TYR A 294 -4.91 -5.41 -36.76
N ASN A 295 -6.11 -5.82 -36.38
CA ASN A 295 -6.87 -6.86 -37.08
C ASN A 295 -7.95 -6.22 -37.98
N ALA A 296 -7.71 -6.20 -39.28
CA ALA A 296 -8.63 -5.60 -40.26
C ALA A 296 -9.99 -6.33 -40.35
N ASP A 297 -9.97 -7.63 -40.09
CA ASP A 297 -11.10 -8.55 -40.08
C ASP A 297 -12.12 -8.28 -38.96
N VAL A 298 -11.72 -7.58 -37.89
CA VAL A 298 -12.62 -7.08 -36.82
C VAL A 298 -12.88 -5.58 -36.90
N GLY A 299 -12.45 -4.93 -37.99
CA GLY A 299 -12.74 -3.52 -38.26
C GLY A 299 -11.81 -2.53 -37.55
N ASP A 300 -10.60 -2.95 -37.17
CA ASP A 300 -9.60 -2.04 -36.62
C ASP A 300 -9.21 -0.98 -37.65
N LYS A 301 -9.23 0.30 -37.25
CA LYS A 301 -8.92 1.45 -38.11
C LYS A 301 -7.51 1.98 -37.84
N TRP A 302 -6.96 2.67 -38.85
CA TRP A 302 -5.65 3.32 -38.80
C TRP A 302 -4.47 2.38 -38.51
N ILE A 303 -4.59 1.12 -38.94
CA ILE A 303 -3.57 0.06 -38.73
C ILE A 303 -2.17 0.48 -39.22
N TRP A 304 -2.12 1.31 -40.26
CA TRP A 304 -0.91 1.76 -40.95
C TRP A 304 -0.19 2.91 -40.22
N LEU A 305 -0.88 3.57 -39.27
CA LEU A 305 -0.40 4.73 -38.51
C LEU A 305 -0.25 4.46 -37.00
N LYS A 306 -0.47 3.20 -36.57
CA LYS A 306 -0.23 2.72 -35.20
C LYS A 306 1.09 1.98 -35.14
#